data_AF-A0A0U5GSE2-F1
#
_entry.id   AF-A0A0U5GSE2-F1
#
_cell.length_a   1.000
_cell.length_b   1.000
_cell.length_c   1.000
_cell.angle_alpha   90.00
_cell.angle_beta   90.00
_cell.angle_gamma   90.00
#
_symmetry.space_group_name_H-M   'P 1'
#
loop_
_entity.id
_entity.type
_entity.pdbx_description
1 polymer ?
#
loop_
_entity_poly.entity_id
_entity_poly.type
_entity_poly.pdbx_seq_one_letter_code
_entity_poly.pdbx_strand_id
1 'polypeptide(L)'
;MAAKSVFHFLIAVVILVSAFLTLVDGTSDMWKLSEIFSRRQASWQLIASEKRQADLAKIPPEWILEPQLLEDGRTRLSIVGDYIENLLDDKARYITEMDVPELVARMKDGLLTAVDVVTAFCKRAAYAHQLSNLLLEIRFDEAIKRAQELDAYFEKHKRLLGPLHGIPVTLKDQFHIKGLDTSMGFIGWIGTFEGEKGTGKERNVESELIRELNILGAVPIGKTTLMQSLWAPETNNNILGYAFNPYNRNLSTGGSSGGEGAMQALRGSAFGFGTDIGGSVSMPASFQGLFSIKPSAGRISFKDTANTGEGQEVMPTVVGIMGHSVDALQMIIKSLLSSEPWLHDPYALPIPWRSEKEYNPRNELGYKPAFGYLANDGVLTPHPPVSRAMEIVKEALANKGHQVCHSRDGVEVC
;
A
#
# COMPACT_ATOMS: atom_id res chain seq x y z
N MET A 1 62.09 23.55 15.87
CA MET A 1 62.16 22.16 16.39
C MET A 1 61.10 21.21 15.82
N ALA A 2 60.01 21.68 15.19
CA ALA A 2 58.97 20.79 14.65
C ALA A 2 59.27 20.10 13.30
N ALA A 3 60.14 20.66 12.45
CA ALA A 3 60.41 20.11 11.11
C ALA A 3 61.31 18.85 11.10
N LYS A 4 62.15 18.65 12.12
CA LYS A 4 63.01 17.45 12.23
C LYS A 4 62.25 16.20 12.70
N SER A 5 61.12 16.37 13.38
CA SER A 5 60.30 15.25 13.90
C SER A 5 59.43 14.61 12.81
N VAL A 6 58.90 15.41 11.88
CA VAL A 6 58.07 14.92 10.75
C VAL A 6 58.88 14.09 9.76
N PHE A 7 60.15 14.47 9.51
CA PHE A 7 61.02 13.75 8.57
C PHE A 7 61.45 12.37 9.09
N HIS A 8 61.68 12.22 10.40
CA HIS A 8 62.01 10.92 11.00
C HIS A 8 60.79 10.00 11.08
N PHE A 9 59.58 10.55 11.24
CA PHE A 9 58.34 9.77 11.24
C PHE A 9 57.99 9.23 9.85
N LEU A 10 58.17 10.04 8.79
CA LEU A 10 57.97 9.60 7.40
C LEU A 10 58.95 8.51 6.96
N ILE A 11 60.22 8.60 7.38
CA ILE A 11 61.22 7.56 7.09
C ILE A 11 60.88 6.26 7.84
N ALA A 12 60.42 6.33 9.09
CA ALA A 12 60.00 5.15 9.85
C ALA A 12 58.79 4.46 9.21
N VAL A 13 57.80 5.22 8.70
CA VAL A 13 56.63 4.67 8.01
C VAL A 13 57.01 4.02 6.67
N VAL A 14 57.91 4.63 5.89
CA VAL A 14 58.38 4.05 4.62
C VAL A 14 59.20 2.78 4.85
N ILE A 15 60.03 2.72 5.88
CA ILE A 15 60.80 1.51 6.24
C ILE A 15 59.85 0.40 6.75
N LEU A 16 58.82 0.74 7.54
CA LEU A 16 57.80 -0.21 8.00
C LEU A 16 56.95 -0.75 6.83
N VAL A 17 56.59 0.09 5.86
CA VAL A 17 55.83 -0.33 4.66
C VAL A 17 56.67 -1.21 3.74
N SER A 18 57.96 -0.89 3.54
CA SER A 18 58.88 -1.72 2.74
C SER A 18 59.25 -3.05 3.41
N ALA A 19 59.36 -3.08 4.75
CA ALA A 19 59.56 -4.31 5.51
C ALA A 19 58.30 -5.20 5.50
N PHE A 20 57.10 -4.59 5.51
CA PHE A 20 55.84 -5.32 5.39
C PHE A 20 55.65 -5.90 3.99
N LEU A 21 56.05 -5.16 2.94
CA LEU A 21 55.98 -5.62 1.55
C LEU A 21 56.99 -6.72 1.20
N THR A 22 58.10 -6.84 1.93
CA THR A 22 59.10 -7.92 1.75
C THR A 22 58.82 -9.16 2.59
N LEU A 23 57.96 -9.07 3.61
CA LEU A 23 57.48 -10.21 4.40
C LEU A 23 56.25 -10.91 3.80
N VAL A 24 55.62 -10.30 2.79
CA VAL A 24 54.52 -10.89 2.00
C VAL A 24 55.06 -11.35 0.65
N ASP A 25 56.14 -12.14 0.68
CA ASP A 25 56.60 -12.91 -0.47
C ASP A 25 56.44 -14.40 -0.13
N GLY A 26 55.23 -14.89 -0.32
CA GLY A 26 54.89 -16.28 -0.04
C GLY A 26 53.41 -16.48 0.26
N THR A 27 52.77 -17.35 -0.53
CA THR A 27 51.44 -17.94 -0.36
C THR A 27 50.24 -17.18 -0.96
N SER A 28 49.87 -17.59 -2.18
CA SER A 28 48.54 -18.03 -2.65
C SER A 28 47.21 -17.51 -2.06
N ASP A 29 47.15 -16.38 -1.34
CA ASP A 29 45.89 -15.89 -0.74
C ASP A 29 45.55 -14.42 -1.06
N MET A 30 46.29 -13.77 -1.98
CA MET A 30 45.93 -12.44 -2.50
C MET A 30 44.64 -12.44 -3.34
N TRP A 31 44.27 -13.57 -3.95
CA TRP A 31 43.02 -13.71 -4.70
C TRP A 31 41.80 -13.97 -3.80
N LYS A 32 42.00 -14.45 -2.57
CA LYS A 32 40.92 -14.54 -1.57
C LYS A 32 40.66 -13.21 -0.91
N LEU A 33 41.70 -12.42 -0.64
CA LEU A 33 41.51 -11.07 -0.10
C LEU A 33 40.82 -10.15 -1.12
N SER A 34 41.08 -10.28 -2.42
CA SER A 34 40.32 -9.53 -3.43
C SER A 34 38.87 -9.97 -3.56
N GLU A 35 38.50 -11.23 -3.31
CA GLU A 35 37.09 -11.67 -3.18
C GLU A 35 36.45 -11.24 -1.85
N ILE A 36 37.20 -11.26 -0.75
CA ILE A 36 36.75 -10.81 0.57
C ILE A 36 36.57 -9.28 0.60
N PHE A 37 37.40 -8.53 -0.15
CA PHE A 37 37.27 -7.09 -0.35
C PHE A 37 36.45 -6.71 -1.60
N SER A 38 36.14 -7.61 -2.55
CA SER A 38 35.16 -7.35 -3.63
C SER A 38 33.73 -7.62 -3.16
N ARG A 39 33.56 -8.42 -2.10
CA ARG A 39 32.40 -8.36 -1.20
C ARG A 39 32.38 -7.08 -0.33
N ARG A 40 33.14 -6.04 -0.68
CA ARG A 40 32.83 -4.65 -0.28
C ARG A 40 31.36 -4.40 -0.60
N GLN A 41 30.62 -3.96 0.42
CA GLN A 41 29.20 -3.59 0.37
C GLN A 41 28.72 -3.31 -1.05
N ALA A 42 27.90 -4.20 -1.61
CA ALA A 42 27.12 -3.88 -2.80
C ALA A 42 26.51 -2.50 -2.56
N SER A 43 26.76 -1.55 -3.46
CA SER A 43 26.23 -0.20 -3.29
C SER A 43 24.71 -0.32 -3.14
N TRP A 44 24.10 0.49 -2.28
CA TRP A 44 22.67 0.36 -1.98
C TRP A 44 21.81 0.45 -3.25
N GLN A 45 22.31 1.15 -4.29
CA GLN A 45 21.71 1.22 -5.62
C GLN A 45 21.68 -0.13 -6.34
N LEU A 46 22.71 -0.97 -6.20
CA LEU A 46 22.74 -2.31 -6.75
C LEU A 46 21.68 -3.19 -6.07
N ILE A 47 21.61 -3.17 -4.74
CA ILE A 47 20.60 -3.91 -3.97
C ILE A 47 19.18 -3.47 -4.38
N ALA A 48 18.95 -2.16 -4.48
CA ALA A 48 17.68 -1.61 -4.95
C ALA A 48 17.35 -2.07 -6.39
N SER A 49 18.34 -2.10 -7.28
CA SER A 49 18.17 -2.55 -8.66
C SER A 49 17.85 -4.03 -8.77
N GLU A 50 18.55 -4.87 -8.01
CA GLU A 50 18.29 -6.31 -7.93
C GLU A 50 16.88 -6.58 -7.41
N LYS A 51 16.44 -5.84 -6.39
CA LYS A 51 15.07 -5.92 -5.87
C LYS A 51 14.03 -5.58 -6.94
N ARG A 52 14.19 -4.43 -7.62
CA ARG A 52 13.29 -4.02 -8.71
C ARG A 52 13.24 -5.05 -9.84
N GLN A 53 14.39 -5.60 -10.23
CA GLN A 53 14.46 -6.63 -11.26
C GLN A 53 13.77 -7.93 -10.81
N ALA A 54 13.97 -8.34 -9.55
CA ALA A 54 13.32 -9.51 -8.99
C ALA A 54 11.80 -9.35 -8.93
N ASP A 55 11.27 -8.16 -8.64
CA ASP A 55 9.83 -7.92 -8.66
C ASP A 55 9.27 -7.84 -10.09
N LEU A 56 9.96 -7.15 -11.00
CA LEU A 56 9.55 -7.09 -12.42
C LEU A 56 9.53 -8.48 -13.06
N ALA A 57 10.44 -9.38 -12.67
CA ALA A 57 10.46 -10.76 -13.15
C ALA A 57 9.24 -11.59 -12.71
N LYS A 58 8.47 -11.13 -11.71
CA LYS A 58 7.20 -11.75 -11.28
C LYS A 58 6.01 -11.30 -12.13
N ILE A 59 6.20 -10.37 -13.06
CA ILE A 59 5.18 -9.99 -14.04
C ILE A 59 5.23 -10.99 -15.21
N PRO A 60 4.12 -11.65 -15.57
CA PRO A 60 4.05 -12.49 -16.74
C PRO A 60 4.53 -11.77 -18.01
N PRO A 61 5.32 -12.41 -18.90
CA PRO A 61 5.86 -11.77 -20.10
C PRO A 61 4.80 -11.10 -20.98
N GLU A 62 3.61 -11.68 -21.08
CA GLU A 62 2.46 -11.14 -21.82
C GLU A 62 1.86 -9.86 -21.21
N TRP A 63 2.22 -9.52 -19.97
CA TRP A 63 1.81 -8.29 -19.29
C TRP A 63 2.94 -7.26 -19.20
N ILE A 64 4.10 -7.54 -19.79
CA ILE A 64 5.16 -6.54 -19.95
C ILE A 64 4.75 -5.62 -21.10
N LEU A 65 4.68 -4.32 -20.82
CA LEU A 65 4.32 -3.31 -21.83
C LEU A 65 5.48 -3.11 -22.81
N GLU A 66 5.13 -2.90 -24.07
CA GLU A 66 6.11 -2.54 -25.09
C GLU A 66 6.82 -1.22 -24.71
N PRO A 67 8.12 -1.05 -25.02
CA PRO A 67 8.87 0.15 -24.67
C PRO A 67 8.22 1.45 -25.14
N GLN A 68 7.57 1.44 -26.31
CA GLN A 68 6.89 2.61 -26.87
C GLN A 68 5.65 3.01 -26.04
N LEU A 69 4.87 2.03 -25.57
CA LEU A 69 3.72 2.27 -24.69
C LEU A 69 4.16 2.74 -23.31
N LEU A 70 5.30 2.24 -22.81
CA LEU A 70 5.85 2.75 -21.56
C LEU A 70 6.28 4.20 -21.67
N GLU A 71 6.98 4.56 -22.75
CA GLU A 71 7.46 5.93 -22.95
C GLU A 71 6.30 6.92 -23.18
N ASP A 72 5.31 6.56 -24.00
CA ASP A 72 4.10 7.38 -24.19
C ASP A 72 3.36 7.54 -22.85
N GLY A 73 3.18 6.44 -22.13
CA GLY A 73 2.54 6.45 -20.82
C GLY A 73 3.30 7.26 -19.77
N ARG A 74 4.64 7.36 -19.86
CA ARG A 74 5.52 8.11 -18.93
C ARG A 74 5.62 9.60 -19.22
N THR A 75 5.34 10.01 -20.46
CA THR A 75 5.37 11.42 -20.88
C THR A 75 4.01 12.11 -20.77
N ARG A 76 2.91 11.34 -20.66
CA ARG A 76 1.56 11.87 -20.41
C ARG A 76 1.43 12.53 -19.04
N LEU A 77 0.61 13.58 -18.99
CA LEU A 77 0.15 14.19 -17.74
C LEU A 77 -0.78 13.23 -16.98
N SER A 78 -1.81 12.73 -17.65
CA SER A 78 -2.78 11.77 -17.08
C SER A 78 -2.74 10.46 -17.84
N ILE A 79 -2.82 9.35 -17.11
CA ILE A 79 -2.97 8.00 -17.64
C ILE A 79 -4.25 7.31 -17.12
N VAL A 80 -5.07 8.00 -16.31
CA VAL A 80 -6.41 7.54 -15.94
C VAL A 80 -7.36 7.63 -17.14
N GLY A 81 -8.30 6.68 -17.24
CA GLY A 81 -9.29 6.60 -18.31
C GLY A 81 -8.77 5.83 -19.52
N ASP A 82 -9.11 6.33 -20.71
CA ASP A 82 -8.86 5.67 -22.00
C ASP A 82 -7.45 5.10 -22.16
N TYR A 83 -6.40 5.78 -21.64
CA TYR A 83 -5.04 5.32 -21.84
C TYR A 83 -4.80 3.92 -21.24
N ILE A 84 -4.97 3.77 -19.92
CA ILE A 84 -4.77 2.47 -19.27
C ILE A 84 -5.87 1.47 -19.63
N GLU A 85 -7.10 1.94 -19.89
CA GLU A 85 -8.23 1.09 -20.25
C GLU A 85 -8.04 0.42 -21.61
N ASN A 86 -7.46 1.12 -22.58
CA ASN A 86 -7.18 0.58 -23.92
C ASN A 86 -5.99 -0.39 -23.96
N LEU A 87 -5.24 -0.55 -22.85
CA LEU A 87 -4.22 -1.59 -22.71
C LEU A 87 -4.84 -2.96 -22.34
N LEU A 88 -6.10 -2.97 -21.89
CA LEU A 88 -6.81 -4.16 -21.46
C LEU A 88 -7.68 -4.72 -22.59
N ASP A 89 -7.90 -6.04 -22.55
CA ASP A 89 -8.98 -6.64 -23.33
C ASP A 89 -10.35 -6.31 -22.71
N ASP A 90 -11.41 -6.45 -23.52
CA ASP A 90 -12.79 -6.10 -23.13
C ASP A 90 -13.23 -6.80 -21.83
N LYS A 91 -12.82 -8.05 -21.62
CA LYS A 91 -13.19 -8.82 -20.42
C LYS A 91 -12.49 -8.25 -19.19
N ALA A 92 -11.19 -8.00 -19.25
CA ALA A 92 -10.44 -7.43 -18.14
C ALA A 92 -10.91 -6.01 -17.81
N ARG A 93 -11.21 -5.20 -18.82
CA ARG A 93 -11.81 -3.86 -18.63
C ARG A 93 -13.15 -3.95 -17.93
N TYR A 94 -14.08 -4.76 -18.45
CA TYR A 94 -15.40 -4.98 -17.87
C TYR A 94 -15.33 -5.40 -16.40
N ILE A 95 -14.44 -6.35 -16.07
CA ILE A 95 -14.26 -6.84 -14.71
C ILE A 95 -13.71 -5.76 -13.77
N THR A 96 -12.66 -5.06 -14.18
CA THR A 96 -11.96 -4.10 -13.30
C THR A 96 -12.71 -2.77 -13.13
N GLU A 97 -13.75 -2.51 -13.94
CA GLU A 97 -14.66 -1.38 -13.77
C GLU A 97 -15.76 -1.63 -12.72
N MET A 98 -16.09 -2.89 -12.44
CA MET A 98 -17.07 -3.26 -11.41
C MET A 98 -16.57 -2.99 -9.99
N ASP A 99 -17.52 -2.68 -9.11
CA ASP A 99 -17.24 -2.48 -7.69
C ASP A 99 -17.31 -3.80 -6.90
N VAL A 100 -16.73 -3.83 -5.69
CA VAL A 100 -16.60 -5.03 -4.86
C VAL A 100 -17.93 -5.77 -4.66
N PRO A 101 -19.05 -5.12 -4.28
CA PRO A 101 -20.31 -5.82 -4.08
C PRO A 101 -20.84 -6.51 -5.35
N GLU A 102 -20.64 -5.89 -6.52
CA GLU A 102 -21.06 -6.45 -7.80
C GLU A 102 -20.19 -7.65 -8.17
N LEU A 103 -18.87 -7.57 -8.02
CA LEU A 103 -17.95 -8.68 -8.28
C LEU A 103 -18.32 -9.93 -7.46
N VAL A 104 -18.58 -9.75 -6.16
CA VAL A 104 -19.01 -10.85 -5.28
C VAL A 104 -20.36 -11.43 -5.74
N ALA A 105 -21.32 -10.59 -6.10
CA ALA A 105 -22.62 -11.04 -6.58
C ALA A 105 -22.51 -11.86 -7.88
N ARG A 106 -21.70 -11.40 -8.84
CA ARG A 106 -21.47 -12.09 -10.11
C ARG A 106 -20.81 -13.46 -9.90
N MET A 107 -19.85 -13.56 -8.98
CA MET A 107 -19.24 -14.85 -8.62
C MET A 107 -20.22 -15.78 -7.89
N LYS A 108 -21.05 -15.23 -7.00
CA LYS A 108 -22.11 -15.99 -6.32
C LYS A 108 -23.09 -16.62 -7.31
N ASP A 109 -23.43 -15.89 -8.37
CA ASP A 109 -24.35 -16.34 -9.42
C ASP A 109 -23.66 -17.23 -10.47
N GLY A 110 -22.34 -17.47 -10.35
CA GLY A 110 -21.55 -18.27 -11.28
C GLY A 110 -21.31 -17.59 -12.64
N LEU A 111 -21.54 -16.27 -12.74
CA LEU A 111 -21.33 -15.48 -13.96
C LEU A 111 -19.87 -15.07 -14.16
N LEU A 112 -19.10 -15.02 -13.07
CA LEU A 112 -17.65 -14.82 -13.07
C LEU A 112 -16.99 -15.89 -12.18
N THR A 113 -15.75 -16.23 -12.49
CA THR A 113 -14.89 -17.05 -11.62
C THR A 113 -13.94 -16.16 -10.84
N ALA A 114 -13.45 -16.64 -9.69
CA ALA A 114 -12.40 -15.96 -8.94
C ALA A 114 -11.14 -15.81 -9.79
N VAL A 115 -10.79 -16.81 -10.61
CA VAL A 115 -9.65 -16.71 -11.55
C VAL A 115 -9.84 -15.56 -12.52
N ASP A 116 -11.01 -15.43 -13.15
CA ASP A 116 -11.29 -14.32 -14.07
C ASP A 116 -11.11 -12.96 -13.40
N VAL A 117 -11.63 -12.82 -12.18
CA VAL A 117 -11.56 -11.57 -11.42
C VAL A 117 -10.10 -11.26 -11.04
N VAL A 118 -9.41 -12.18 -10.38
CA VAL A 118 -8.04 -11.96 -9.91
C VAL A 118 -7.08 -11.74 -11.06
N THR A 119 -7.16 -12.52 -12.14
CA THR A 119 -6.30 -12.34 -13.32
C THR A 119 -6.48 -10.98 -13.98
N ALA A 120 -7.73 -10.50 -14.12
CA ALA A 120 -8.00 -9.18 -14.69
C ALA A 120 -7.37 -8.05 -13.87
N PHE A 121 -7.51 -8.09 -12.55
CA PHE A 121 -6.89 -7.09 -11.66
C PHE A 121 -5.37 -7.22 -11.61
N CYS A 122 -4.78 -8.42 -11.57
CA CYS A 122 -3.33 -8.60 -11.64
C CYS A 122 -2.73 -8.02 -12.93
N LYS A 123 -3.38 -8.23 -14.08
CA LYS A 123 -2.97 -7.63 -15.36
C LYS A 123 -2.99 -6.10 -15.30
N ARG A 124 -4.08 -5.52 -14.78
CA ARG A 124 -4.21 -4.06 -14.64
C ARG A 124 -3.21 -3.48 -13.62
N ALA A 125 -2.95 -4.19 -12.51
CA ALA A 125 -1.93 -3.84 -11.52
C ALA A 125 -0.51 -3.86 -12.12
N ALA A 126 -0.20 -4.83 -12.98
CA ALA A 126 1.07 -4.92 -13.68
C ALA A 126 1.32 -3.70 -14.57
N TYR A 127 0.31 -3.25 -15.32
CA TYR A 127 0.39 -2.04 -16.14
C TYR A 127 0.52 -0.78 -15.28
N ALA A 128 -0.28 -0.68 -14.22
CA ALA A 128 -0.20 0.42 -13.26
C ALA A 128 1.19 0.54 -12.62
N HIS A 129 1.80 -0.60 -12.26
CA HIS A 129 3.15 -0.64 -11.71
C HIS A 129 4.19 -0.13 -12.71
N GLN A 130 4.19 -0.63 -13.95
CA GLN A 130 5.18 -0.26 -14.95
C GLN A 130 5.10 1.22 -15.36
N LEU A 131 3.91 1.82 -15.28
CA LEU A 131 3.64 3.22 -15.62
C LEU A 131 3.91 4.20 -14.46
N SER A 132 3.72 3.78 -13.20
CA SER A 132 3.72 4.68 -12.04
C SER A 132 4.53 4.22 -10.82
N ASN A 133 5.30 3.13 -10.91
CA ASN A 133 6.18 2.60 -9.85
C ASN A 133 5.45 2.24 -8.54
N LEU A 134 4.38 1.45 -8.62
CA LEU A 134 3.43 1.34 -7.49
C LEU A 134 3.60 0.13 -6.56
N LEU A 135 4.40 -0.87 -6.90
CA LEU A 135 4.46 -2.16 -6.20
C LEU A 135 5.88 -2.43 -5.71
N LEU A 136 6.04 -2.67 -4.41
CA LEU A 136 7.28 -3.15 -3.79
C LEU A 136 7.33 -4.68 -3.73
N GLU A 137 6.19 -5.34 -3.82
CA GLU A 137 6.10 -6.80 -3.98
C GLU A 137 4.96 -7.15 -4.93
N ILE A 138 5.19 -8.14 -5.79
CA ILE A 138 4.20 -8.70 -6.71
C ILE A 138 3.93 -10.15 -6.29
N ARG A 139 2.65 -10.55 -6.30
CA ARG A 139 2.19 -11.88 -5.83
C ARG A 139 1.18 -12.51 -6.80
N PHE A 140 1.32 -12.25 -8.10
CA PHE A 140 0.31 -12.62 -9.09
C PHE A 140 0.13 -14.13 -9.23
N ASP A 141 1.22 -14.90 -9.25
CA ASP A 141 1.16 -16.36 -9.38
C ASP A 141 0.43 -17.02 -8.20
N GLU A 142 0.79 -16.66 -6.97
CA GLU A 142 0.11 -17.20 -5.79
C GLU A 142 -1.32 -16.69 -5.66
N ALA A 143 -1.60 -15.46 -6.12
CA ALA A 143 -2.96 -14.92 -6.17
C ALA A 143 -3.84 -15.71 -7.14
N ILE A 144 -3.36 -16.01 -8.34
CA ILE A 144 -4.08 -16.83 -9.33
C ILE A 144 -4.28 -18.25 -8.81
N LYS A 145 -3.26 -18.84 -8.17
CA LYS A 145 -3.40 -20.14 -7.52
C LYS A 145 -4.48 -20.12 -6.43
N ARG A 146 -4.50 -19.08 -5.59
CA ARG A 146 -5.54 -18.91 -4.57
C ARG A 146 -6.93 -18.77 -5.21
N ALA A 147 -7.03 -18.06 -6.32
CA ALA A 147 -8.28 -17.93 -7.07
C ALA A 147 -8.79 -19.30 -7.57
N GLN A 148 -7.89 -20.16 -8.09
CA GLN A 148 -8.24 -21.52 -8.50
C GLN A 148 -8.77 -22.37 -7.32
N GLU A 149 -8.17 -22.23 -6.13
CA GLU A 149 -8.67 -22.91 -4.92
C GLU A 149 -10.07 -22.43 -4.53
N LEU A 150 -10.34 -21.14 -4.69
CA LEU A 150 -11.64 -20.54 -4.42
C LEU A 150 -12.71 -21.03 -5.41
N ASP A 151 -12.38 -21.10 -6.69
CA ASP A 151 -13.28 -21.66 -7.71
C ASP A 151 -13.56 -23.15 -7.46
N ALA A 152 -12.54 -23.94 -7.12
CA ALA A 152 -12.72 -25.35 -6.76
C ALA A 152 -13.58 -25.52 -5.49
N TYR A 153 -13.41 -24.63 -4.51
CA TYR A 153 -14.28 -24.59 -3.33
C TYR A 153 -15.72 -24.31 -3.71
N PHE A 154 -15.96 -23.29 -4.54
CA PHE A 154 -17.30 -22.92 -5.00
C PHE A 154 -17.94 -24.06 -5.80
N GLU A 155 -17.19 -24.70 -6.70
CA GLU A 155 -17.66 -25.83 -7.49
C GLU A 155 -18.10 -27.00 -6.59
N LYS A 156 -17.30 -27.33 -5.56
CA LYS A 156 -17.57 -28.43 -4.64
C LYS A 156 -18.71 -28.13 -3.66
N HIS A 157 -18.76 -26.93 -3.10
CA HIS A 157 -19.64 -26.58 -2.00
C HIS A 157 -20.89 -25.78 -2.42
N LYS A 158 -20.93 -25.30 -3.67
CA LYS A 158 -22.00 -24.46 -4.23
C LYS A 158 -22.30 -23.22 -3.38
N ARG A 159 -21.26 -22.67 -2.74
CA ARG A 159 -21.32 -21.45 -1.92
C ARG A 159 -19.96 -20.77 -1.91
N LEU A 160 -19.96 -19.45 -1.74
CA LEU A 160 -18.75 -18.67 -1.54
C LEU A 160 -18.05 -19.08 -0.23
N LEU A 161 -16.72 -18.99 -0.21
CA LEU A 161 -15.91 -19.23 0.99
C LEU A 161 -16.24 -18.22 2.11
N GLY A 162 -16.39 -16.96 1.73
CA GLY A 162 -16.63 -15.85 2.63
C GLY A 162 -17.15 -14.62 1.87
N PRO A 163 -17.41 -13.51 2.58
CA PRO A 163 -18.02 -12.32 1.99
C PRO A 163 -17.12 -11.59 0.98
N LEU A 164 -15.81 -11.84 1.00
CA LEU A 164 -14.85 -11.23 0.07
C LEU A 164 -14.26 -12.26 -0.92
N HIS A 165 -14.98 -13.37 -1.15
CA HIS A 165 -14.54 -14.45 -2.03
C HIS A 165 -14.08 -13.94 -3.39
N GLY A 166 -12.82 -14.22 -3.74
CA GLY A 166 -12.22 -13.91 -5.03
C GLY A 166 -11.88 -12.44 -5.24
N ILE A 167 -12.00 -11.58 -4.21
CA ILE A 167 -11.77 -10.15 -4.36
C ILE A 167 -10.27 -9.83 -4.21
N PRO A 168 -9.62 -9.27 -5.25
CA PRO A 168 -8.21 -8.92 -5.22
C PRO A 168 -7.97 -7.66 -4.40
N VAL A 169 -6.92 -7.68 -3.57
CA VAL A 169 -6.57 -6.58 -2.67
C VAL A 169 -5.07 -6.30 -2.67
N THR A 170 -4.72 -5.03 -2.65
CA THR A 170 -3.35 -4.55 -2.41
C THR A 170 -3.21 -4.04 -0.98
N LEU A 171 -1.99 -4.18 -0.45
CA LEU A 171 -1.66 -3.73 0.89
C LEU A 171 -0.42 -2.86 0.84
N LYS A 172 -0.42 -1.75 1.56
CA LYS A 172 0.79 -0.95 1.79
C LYS A 172 1.92 -1.83 2.33
N ASP A 173 3.17 -1.54 1.96
CA ASP A 173 4.31 -2.41 2.28
C ASP A 173 4.55 -2.72 3.78
N GLN A 174 3.86 -2.04 4.70
CA GLN A 174 3.89 -2.32 6.14
C GLN A 174 3.32 -3.68 6.54
N PHE A 175 2.37 -4.22 5.78
CA PHE A 175 1.72 -5.48 6.14
C PHE A 175 2.61 -6.66 5.76
N HIS A 176 2.91 -7.52 6.73
CA HIS A 176 3.65 -8.76 6.53
C HIS A 176 2.77 -9.77 5.83
N ILE A 177 3.19 -10.22 4.64
CA ILE A 177 2.51 -11.29 3.89
C ILE A 177 3.52 -12.42 3.72
N LYS A 178 3.17 -13.62 4.18
CA LYS A 178 4.06 -14.77 4.09
C LYS A 178 4.52 -15.01 2.65
N GLY A 179 5.82 -15.20 2.47
CA GLY A 179 6.50 -15.38 1.18
C GLY A 179 7.05 -14.08 0.55
N LEU A 180 6.68 -12.90 1.06
CA LEU A 180 7.09 -11.60 0.53
C LEU A 180 7.97 -10.84 1.54
N ASP A 181 8.82 -9.92 1.06
CA ASP A 181 9.52 -9.00 1.96
C ASP A 181 8.59 -7.89 2.46
N THR A 182 8.96 -7.30 3.60
CA THR A 182 8.45 -6.02 4.10
C THR A 182 9.64 -5.08 4.23
N SER A 183 9.86 -4.29 3.18
CA SER A 183 11.05 -3.44 3.09
C SER A 183 10.85 -2.07 3.75
N MET A 184 9.61 -1.60 3.84
CA MET A 184 9.28 -0.27 4.37
C MET A 184 10.01 0.88 3.64
N GLY A 185 10.45 0.65 2.39
CA GLY A 185 11.27 1.58 1.62
C GLY A 185 12.74 1.66 2.08
N PHE A 186 13.16 0.86 3.06
CA PHE A 186 14.53 0.80 3.55
C PHE A 186 15.33 -0.28 2.81
N ILE A 187 16.44 0.11 2.19
CA ILE A 187 17.34 -0.85 1.51
C ILE A 187 17.85 -1.92 2.47
N GLY A 188 18.17 -1.54 3.71
CA GLY A 188 18.67 -2.48 4.73
C GLY A 188 17.62 -3.51 5.19
N TRP A 189 16.35 -3.33 4.84
CA TRP A 189 15.28 -4.26 5.19
C TRP A 189 15.01 -5.31 4.09
N ILE A 190 15.63 -5.16 2.91
CA ILE A 190 15.50 -6.14 1.82
C ILE A 190 16.12 -7.47 2.25
N GLY A 191 15.33 -8.55 2.19
CA GLY A 191 15.74 -9.88 2.61
C GLY A 191 16.03 -10.03 4.11
N THR A 192 15.47 -9.15 4.94
CA THR A 192 15.59 -9.21 6.41
C THR A 192 14.20 -9.19 7.05
N PHE A 193 14.14 -9.39 8.36
CA PHE A 193 12.94 -9.14 9.15
C PHE A 193 13.15 -7.84 9.92
N GLU A 194 12.54 -6.75 9.43
CA GLU A 194 12.57 -5.43 10.06
C GLU A 194 13.99 -4.90 10.33
N GLY A 195 14.94 -5.24 9.45
CA GLY A 195 16.34 -4.83 9.54
C GLY A 195 17.27 -5.88 10.12
N GLU A 196 16.74 -6.97 10.70
CA GLU A 196 17.52 -8.03 11.32
C GLU A 196 17.60 -9.28 10.43
N LYS A 197 18.80 -9.88 10.33
CA LYS A 197 19.06 -11.09 9.54
C LYS A 197 19.19 -12.32 10.44
N GLY A 198 18.76 -13.48 9.93
CA GLY A 198 18.91 -14.76 10.60
C GLY A 198 17.93 -14.96 11.76
N THR A 199 16.82 -14.23 11.74
CA THR A 199 15.77 -14.30 12.77
C THR A 199 14.88 -15.53 12.61
N GLY A 200 14.83 -16.11 11.40
CA GLY A 200 13.88 -17.15 11.00
C GLY A 200 12.49 -16.60 10.64
N LYS A 201 12.27 -15.30 10.83
CA LYS A 201 11.02 -14.59 10.56
C LYS A 201 10.96 -13.99 9.16
N GLU A 202 12.08 -13.93 8.45
CA GLU A 202 12.18 -13.39 7.09
C GLU A 202 11.16 -14.07 6.17
N ARG A 203 10.21 -13.30 5.63
CA ARG A 203 9.11 -13.78 4.77
C ARG A 203 8.24 -14.88 5.40
N ASN A 204 8.34 -15.14 6.70
CA ASN A 204 7.64 -16.22 7.39
C ASN A 204 6.55 -15.71 8.36
N VAL A 205 6.49 -14.40 8.57
CA VAL A 205 5.47 -13.73 9.38
C VAL A 205 4.31 -13.27 8.50
N GLU A 206 3.12 -13.28 9.08
CA GLU A 206 1.89 -12.83 8.44
C GLU A 206 1.14 -11.91 9.40
N SER A 207 0.74 -10.71 8.95
CA SER A 207 -0.07 -9.78 9.74
C SER A 207 -1.45 -10.38 10.00
N GLU A 208 -2.04 -10.06 11.15
CA GLU A 208 -3.37 -10.55 11.52
C GLU A 208 -4.44 -10.20 10.45
N LEU A 209 -4.36 -8.99 9.88
CA LEU A 209 -5.23 -8.57 8.79
C LEU A 209 -5.17 -9.50 7.56
N ILE A 210 -4.00 -10.05 7.22
CA ILE A 210 -3.86 -10.97 6.09
C ILE A 210 -4.56 -12.30 6.38
N ARG A 211 -4.45 -12.80 7.62
CA ARG A 211 -5.19 -13.99 8.06
C ARG A 211 -6.69 -13.78 7.91
N GLU A 212 -7.20 -12.63 8.36
CA GLU A 212 -8.62 -12.26 8.22
C GLU A 212 -9.06 -12.23 6.75
N LEU A 213 -8.29 -11.56 5.89
CA LEU A 213 -8.57 -11.50 4.46
C LEU A 213 -8.62 -12.89 3.82
N ASN A 214 -7.68 -13.77 4.16
CA ASN A 214 -7.61 -15.13 3.64
C ASN A 214 -8.86 -15.97 4.00
N ILE A 215 -9.34 -15.89 5.25
CA ILE A 215 -10.53 -16.63 5.69
C ILE A 215 -11.83 -16.04 5.14
N LEU A 216 -11.85 -14.72 4.88
CA LEU A 216 -12.97 -14.04 4.23
C LEU A 216 -13.00 -14.28 2.70
N GLY A 217 -11.95 -14.90 2.16
CA GLY A 217 -11.81 -15.27 0.76
C GLY A 217 -11.25 -14.18 -0.16
N ALA A 218 -10.75 -13.08 0.42
CA ALA A 218 -10.02 -12.07 -0.34
C ALA A 218 -8.65 -12.61 -0.79
N VAL A 219 -8.08 -12.00 -1.82
CA VAL A 219 -6.86 -12.47 -2.48
C VAL A 219 -5.83 -11.33 -2.51
N PRO A 220 -4.86 -11.30 -1.59
CA PRO A 220 -3.75 -10.35 -1.66
C PRO A 220 -2.96 -10.54 -2.96
N ILE A 221 -2.82 -9.49 -3.78
CA ILE A 221 -2.15 -9.57 -5.10
C ILE A 221 -0.76 -8.92 -5.14
N GLY A 222 -0.42 -8.14 -4.12
CA GLY A 222 0.87 -7.44 -4.05
C GLY A 222 0.91 -6.42 -2.94
N LYS A 223 2.08 -5.81 -2.76
CA LYS A 223 2.30 -4.76 -1.77
C LYS A 223 2.68 -3.45 -2.43
N THR A 224 1.98 -2.36 -2.11
CA THR A 224 2.26 -1.07 -2.73
C THR A 224 3.40 -0.33 -2.06
N THR A 225 4.06 0.50 -2.86
CA THR A 225 5.06 1.46 -2.40
C THR A 225 4.48 2.46 -1.39
N LEU A 226 5.38 3.07 -0.62
CA LEU A 226 5.07 4.01 0.45
C LEU A 226 6.19 5.04 0.62
N MET A 227 5.91 6.07 1.42
CA MET A 227 6.91 7.02 1.84
C MET A 227 7.91 6.39 2.80
N GLN A 228 9.21 6.43 2.47
CA GLN A 228 10.24 5.97 3.41
C GLN A 228 10.07 6.70 4.75
N SER A 229 10.12 5.95 5.86
CA SER A 229 9.85 6.39 7.24
C SER A 229 8.41 6.73 7.62
N LEU A 230 7.48 6.86 6.65
CA LEU A 230 6.05 7.19 6.83
C LEU A 230 5.69 8.65 7.15
N TRP A 231 6.68 9.53 7.34
CA TRP A 231 6.47 10.89 7.89
C TRP A 231 6.38 12.04 6.86
N ALA A 232 5.87 11.77 5.64
CA ALA A 232 5.64 12.85 4.67
C ALA A 232 4.39 12.62 3.80
N PRO A 233 3.70 13.70 3.34
CA PRO A 233 2.53 13.65 2.48
C PRO A 233 2.91 13.46 0.98
N GLU A 234 3.86 12.57 0.73
CA GLU A 234 4.32 12.17 -0.60
C GLU A 234 4.68 10.68 -0.59
N THR A 235 5.08 10.11 -1.73
CA THR A 235 5.47 8.71 -1.80
C THR A 235 6.75 8.57 -2.61
N ASN A 236 7.86 8.45 -1.89
CA ASN A 236 9.20 8.28 -2.42
C ASN A 236 10.06 7.42 -1.49
N ASN A 237 10.90 6.57 -2.05
CA ASN A 237 11.88 5.78 -1.32
C ASN A 237 13.05 5.36 -2.21
N ASN A 238 14.14 4.89 -1.60
CA ASN A 238 15.36 4.52 -2.34
C ASN A 238 15.24 3.20 -3.15
N ILE A 239 14.12 2.46 -3.03
CA ILE A 239 13.90 1.22 -3.79
C ILE A 239 13.26 1.53 -5.14
N LEU A 240 12.14 2.25 -5.16
CA LEU A 240 11.38 2.53 -6.39
C LEU A 240 11.52 3.98 -6.89
N GLY A 241 12.02 4.89 -6.04
CA GLY A 241 11.93 6.32 -6.27
C GLY A 241 10.50 6.83 -6.04
N TYR A 242 10.11 7.86 -6.80
CA TYR A 242 8.79 8.45 -6.72
C TYR A 242 7.71 7.54 -7.30
N ALA A 243 6.59 7.45 -6.59
CA ALA A 243 5.32 7.03 -7.15
C ALA A 243 4.64 8.20 -7.84
N PHE A 244 4.22 8.01 -9.08
CA PHE A 244 3.67 9.09 -9.90
C PHE A 244 2.14 9.14 -9.83
N ASN A 245 1.60 10.34 -9.65
CA ASN A 245 0.15 10.56 -9.61
C ASN A 245 -0.46 10.32 -11.00
N PRO A 246 -1.38 9.33 -11.15
CA PRO A 246 -1.92 8.94 -12.44
C PRO A 246 -2.85 9.97 -13.08
N TYR A 247 -3.44 10.90 -12.32
CA TYR A 247 -4.23 12.02 -12.86
C TYR A 247 -3.35 13.17 -13.34
N ASN A 248 -2.20 13.37 -12.70
CA ASN A 248 -1.22 14.37 -13.10
C ASN A 248 0.16 13.97 -12.58
N ARG A 249 1.03 13.44 -13.46
CA ARG A 249 2.36 12.94 -13.11
C ARG A 249 3.27 13.98 -12.43
N ASN A 250 3.00 15.28 -12.59
CA ASN A 250 3.75 16.35 -11.95
C ASN A 250 3.30 16.63 -10.49
N LEU A 251 2.30 15.92 -9.99
CA LEU A 251 1.77 16.08 -8.63
C LEU A 251 2.10 14.88 -7.74
N SER A 252 2.08 15.12 -6.43
CA SER A 252 2.21 14.06 -5.43
C SER A 252 1.03 13.09 -5.49
N THR A 253 1.29 11.81 -5.19
CA THR A 253 0.24 10.80 -4.90
C THR A 253 -0.34 10.94 -3.49
N GLY A 254 0.17 11.89 -2.70
CA GLY A 254 -0.06 11.94 -1.27
C GLY A 254 0.82 10.92 -0.55
N GLY A 255 0.66 10.83 0.77
CA GLY A 255 1.46 9.93 1.56
C GLY A 255 0.94 9.76 2.97
N SER A 256 1.38 8.74 3.70
CA SER A 256 2.42 7.79 3.29
C SER A 256 1.91 6.60 2.48
N SER A 257 0.59 6.47 2.25
CA SER A 257 -0.03 5.38 1.48
C SER A 257 -0.34 5.78 0.02
N GLY A 258 0.49 6.62 -0.61
CA GLY A 258 0.25 7.11 -1.97
C GLY A 258 0.33 6.04 -3.05
N GLY A 259 1.10 4.96 -2.82
CA GLY A 259 1.11 3.78 -3.70
C GLY A 259 -0.26 3.13 -3.81
N GLU A 260 -0.96 2.94 -2.67
CA GLU A 260 -2.34 2.45 -2.66
C GLU A 260 -3.28 3.42 -3.37
N GLY A 261 -3.23 4.72 -3.05
CA GLY A 261 -4.08 5.72 -3.71
C GLY A 261 -3.94 5.70 -5.23
N ALA A 262 -2.71 5.69 -5.75
CA ALA A 262 -2.48 5.62 -7.19
C ALA A 262 -2.89 4.27 -7.80
N MET A 263 -2.73 3.15 -7.07
CA MET A 263 -3.14 1.82 -7.54
C MET A 263 -4.66 1.74 -7.68
N GLN A 264 -5.41 2.28 -6.71
CA GLN A 264 -6.87 2.36 -6.78
C GLN A 264 -7.32 3.33 -7.88
N ALA A 265 -6.70 4.50 -8.05
CA ALA A 265 -7.05 5.42 -9.14
C ALA A 265 -6.92 4.77 -10.54
N LEU A 266 -5.97 3.86 -10.69
CA LEU A 266 -5.76 3.08 -11.90
C LEU A 266 -6.60 1.79 -11.95
N ARG A 267 -7.45 1.54 -10.95
CA ARG A 267 -8.25 0.32 -10.74
C ARG A 267 -7.43 -0.97 -10.82
N GLY A 268 -6.15 -0.90 -10.46
CA GLY A 268 -5.27 -2.07 -10.40
C GLY A 268 -5.54 -2.98 -9.20
N SER A 269 -6.41 -2.56 -8.28
CA SER A 269 -6.94 -3.37 -7.20
C SER A 269 -8.42 -3.05 -7.00
N ALA A 270 -9.19 -3.97 -6.42
CA ALA A 270 -10.61 -3.71 -6.14
C ALA A 270 -10.77 -2.76 -4.93
N PHE A 271 -9.88 -2.89 -3.96
CA PHE A 271 -9.70 -1.99 -2.82
C PHE A 271 -8.27 -2.13 -2.26
N GLY A 272 -7.92 -1.31 -1.27
CA GLY A 272 -6.57 -1.31 -0.71
C GLY A 272 -6.51 -0.95 0.77
N PHE A 273 -5.47 -1.44 1.45
CA PHE A 273 -5.20 -1.11 2.84
C PHE A 273 -3.96 -0.22 2.97
N GLY A 274 -4.14 0.91 3.64
CA GLY A 274 -3.05 1.75 4.11
C GLY A 274 -3.04 1.83 5.63
N THR A 275 -2.18 2.71 6.14
CA THR A 275 -2.11 3.03 7.56
C THR A 275 -2.21 4.53 7.74
N ASP A 276 -2.80 4.95 8.85
CA ASP A 276 -3.12 6.34 9.08
C ASP A 276 -2.90 6.73 10.54
N ILE A 277 -2.10 7.77 10.71
CA ILE A 277 -1.88 8.46 11.98
C ILE A 277 -2.23 9.96 11.86
N GLY A 278 -1.93 10.56 10.70
CA GLY A 278 -2.13 12.00 10.43
C GLY A 278 -2.63 12.29 9.02
N GLY A 279 -3.49 11.42 8.46
CA GLY A 279 -4.09 11.54 7.14
C GLY A 279 -3.43 10.67 6.07
N SER A 280 -2.65 9.66 6.45
CA SER A 280 -1.87 8.84 5.50
C SER A 280 -2.70 7.92 4.60
N VAL A 281 -4.02 7.85 4.82
CA VAL A 281 -5.00 7.18 3.94
C VAL A 281 -5.96 8.20 3.32
N SER A 282 -6.41 9.20 4.09
CA SER A 282 -7.31 10.23 3.58
C SER A 282 -6.65 11.18 2.56
N MET A 283 -5.40 11.57 2.78
CA MET A 283 -4.66 12.44 1.84
C MET A 283 -4.47 11.76 0.47
N PRO A 284 -3.88 10.55 0.36
CA PRO A 284 -3.82 9.84 -0.91
C PRO A 284 -5.17 9.69 -1.60
N ALA A 285 -6.21 9.29 -0.87
CA ALA A 285 -7.54 9.12 -1.45
C ALA A 285 -8.07 10.43 -2.04
N SER A 286 -7.91 11.55 -1.31
CA SER A 286 -8.36 12.87 -1.77
C SER A 286 -7.61 13.34 -3.02
N PHE A 287 -6.32 13.07 -3.12
CA PHE A 287 -5.49 13.47 -4.27
C PHE A 287 -5.79 12.65 -5.52
N GLN A 288 -6.50 11.53 -5.34
CA GLN A 288 -6.75 10.51 -6.36
C GLN A 288 -8.26 10.33 -6.64
N GLY A 289 -9.14 11.17 -6.07
CA GLY A 289 -10.58 11.09 -6.31
C GLY A 289 -11.24 9.81 -5.78
N LEU A 290 -10.74 9.27 -4.68
CA LEU A 290 -11.20 8.00 -4.10
C LEU A 290 -11.97 8.21 -2.80
N PHE A 291 -12.67 7.16 -2.38
CA PHE A 291 -13.23 7.08 -1.03
C PHE A 291 -12.22 6.43 -0.10
N SER A 292 -12.19 6.90 1.15
CA SER A 292 -11.44 6.24 2.20
C SER A 292 -12.10 6.36 3.56
N ILE A 293 -11.71 5.47 4.45
CA ILE A 293 -12.14 5.49 5.84
C ILE A 293 -10.95 5.21 6.74
N LYS A 294 -10.79 6.08 7.73
CA LYS A 294 -9.88 5.91 8.86
C LYS A 294 -10.70 5.57 10.10
N PRO A 295 -10.79 4.29 10.50
CA PRO A 295 -11.51 3.89 11.70
C PRO A 295 -10.91 4.48 12.99
N SER A 296 -11.63 4.28 14.10
CA SER A 296 -11.08 4.47 15.43
C SER A 296 -9.97 3.45 15.72
N ALA A 297 -9.06 3.80 16.64
CA ALA A 297 -8.03 2.88 17.12
C ALA A 297 -8.64 1.59 17.68
N GLY A 298 -7.96 0.46 17.43
CA GLY A 298 -8.44 -0.88 17.81
C GLY A 298 -9.64 -1.40 17.03
N ARG A 299 -10.11 -0.70 15.97
CA ARG A 299 -11.27 -1.18 15.19
C ARG A 299 -10.91 -2.22 14.13
N ILE A 300 -9.73 -2.11 13.53
CA ILE A 300 -9.14 -3.10 12.62
C ILE A 300 -7.80 -3.47 13.24
N SER A 301 -7.45 -4.76 13.23
CA SER A 301 -6.20 -5.22 13.83
C SER A 301 -4.99 -4.58 13.15
N PHE A 302 -4.06 -4.09 13.97
CA PHE A 302 -2.74 -3.61 13.54
C PHE A 302 -1.62 -4.60 13.92
N LYS A 303 -1.99 -5.74 14.51
CA LYS A 303 -1.05 -6.73 15.01
C LYS A 303 -0.17 -7.28 13.90
N ASP A 304 1.11 -7.47 14.24
CA ASP A 304 2.14 -7.99 13.35
C ASP A 304 2.26 -7.15 12.05
N THR A 305 2.15 -5.82 12.16
CA THR A 305 2.37 -4.86 11.07
C THR A 305 3.62 -4.03 11.34
N ALA A 306 4.51 -3.92 10.37
CA ALA A 306 5.75 -3.16 10.53
C ALA A 306 5.49 -1.66 10.74
N ASN A 307 6.24 -1.05 11.65
CA ASN A 307 6.11 0.37 11.96
C ASN A 307 7.47 1.00 12.32
N THR A 308 7.60 2.31 12.17
CA THR A 308 8.84 3.05 12.49
C THR A 308 8.81 3.72 13.88
N GLY A 309 7.70 3.60 14.61
CA GLY A 309 7.49 4.20 15.92
C GLY A 309 6.91 3.22 16.93
N GLU A 310 7.57 2.06 17.12
CA GLU A 310 7.16 1.09 18.14
C GLU A 310 7.12 1.73 19.54
N GLY A 311 6.07 1.42 20.31
CA GLY A 311 5.85 1.94 21.67
C GLY A 311 5.26 3.35 21.75
N GLN A 312 4.93 3.99 20.63
CA GLN A 312 4.16 5.24 20.64
C GLN A 312 2.68 4.94 20.83
N GLU A 313 2.11 5.40 21.95
CA GLU A 313 0.69 5.17 22.31
C GLU A 313 -0.16 6.44 22.36
N VAL A 314 0.45 7.63 22.23
CA VAL A 314 -0.26 8.91 22.33
C VAL A 314 -1.21 9.12 21.15
N MET A 315 -0.81 8.67 19.97
CA MET A 315 -1.58 8.80 18.74
C MET A 315 -1.39 7.50 17.95
N PRO A 316 -2.14 6.43 18.29
CA PRO A 316 -1.94 5.13 17.69
C PRO A 316 -2.22 5.17 16.19
N THR A 317 -1.32 4.58 15.41
CA THR A 317 -1.55 4.32 13.99
C THR A 317 -2.70 3.32 13.83
N VAL A 318 -3.57 3.57 12.85
CA VAL A 318 -4.67 2.66 12.53
C VAL A 318 -4.59 2.15 11.10
N VAL A 319 -5.17 0.99 10.83
CA VAL A 319 -5.40 0.51 9.47
C VAL A 319 -6.55 1.30 8.85
N GLY A 320 -6.33 1.88 7.68
CA GLY A 320 -7.35 2.56 6.88
C GLY A 320 -7.58 1.85 5.54
N ILE A 321 -8.74 2.09 4.94
CA ILE A 321 -9.18 1.43 3.71
C ILE A 321 -9.41 2.48 2.64
N MET A 322 -9.00 2.19 1.40
CA MET A 322 -9.29 2.97 0.19
C MET A 322 -10.05 2.13 -0.81
N GLY A 323 -10.97 2.75 -1.54
CA GLY A 323 -11.76 2.08 -2.56
C GLY A 323 -12.57 3.04 -3.42
N HIS A 324 -13.44 2.46 -4.25
CA HIS A 324 -14.14 3.17 -5.32
C HIS A 324 -15.55 3.63 -4.92
N SER A 325 -16.08 3.12 -3.81
CA SER A 325 -17.41 3.50 -3.31
C SER A 325 -17.51 3.38 -1.79
N VAL A 326 -18.50 4.07 -1.21
CA VAL A 326 -18.85 3.92 0.20
C VAL A 326 -19.38 2.52 0.51
N ASP A 327 -20.13 1.92 -0.42
CA ASP A 327 -20.73 0.60 -0.26
C ASP A 327 -19.65 -0.50 -0.16
N ALA A 328 -18.60 -0.39 -0.97
CA ALA A 328 -17.44 -1.28 -0.88
C ALA A 328 -16.72 -1.14 0.46
N LEU A 329 -16.39 0.09 0.88
CA LEU A 329 -15.74 0.34 2.18
C LEU A 329 -16.56 -0.22 3.35
N GLN A 330 -17.87 -0.03 3.29
CA GLN A 330 -18.79 -0.56 4.29
C GLN A 330 -18.81 -2.10 4.30
N MET A 331 -18.91 -2.73 3.12
CA MET A 331 -18.87 -4.18 2.99
C MET A 331 -17.56 -4.77 3.52
N ILE A 332 -16.42 -4.13 3.26
CA ILE A 332 -15.10 -4.57 3.72
C ILE A 332 -15.02 -4.50 5.26
N ILE A 333 -15.40 -3.38 5.87
CA ILE A 333 -15.39 -3.25 7.35
C ILE A 333 -16.34 -4.26 7.99
N LYS A 334 -17.56 -4.40 7.46
CA LYS A 334 -18.53 -5.40 7.93
C LYS A 334 -17.92 -6.81 7.87
N SER A 335 -17.21 -7.12 6.80
CA SER A 335 -16.55 -8.42 6.60
C SER A 335 -15.45 -8.66 7.63
N LEU A 336 -14.52 -7.71 7.80
CA LEU A 336 -13.44 -7.80 8.79
C LEU A 336 -13.96 -7.93 10.23
N LEU A 337 -15.02 -7.22 10.60
CA LEU A 337 -15.57 -7.36 11.95
C LEU A 337 -16.30 -8.68 12.17
N SER A 338 -16.70 -9.36 11.10
CA SER A 338 -17.33 -10.68 11.20
C SER A 338 -16.32 -11.81 11.41
N SER A 339 -15.02 -11.57 11.22
CA SER A 339 -13.94 -12.51 11.62
C SER A 339 -13.54 -12.42 13.10
N GLU A 340 -14.22 -11.58 13.89
CA GLU A 340 -13.99 -11.41 15.33
C GLU A 340 -12.50 -11.15 15.68
N PRO A 341 -11.87 -10.08 15.12
CA PRO A 341 -10.43 -9.81 15.27
C PRO A 341 -9.92 -9.81 16.71
N TRP A 342 -10.76 -9.39 17.65
CA TRP A 342 -10.46 -9.34 19.09
C TRP A 342 -10.16 -10.71 19.72
N LEU A 343 -10.46 -11.82 19.06
CA LEU A 343 -10.06 -13.16 19.50
C LEU A 343 -8.60 -13.50 19.16
N HIS A 344 -7.98 -12.73 18.27
CA HIS A 344 -6.63 -12.97 17.75
C HIS A 344 -5.67 -11.80 17.98
N ASP A 345 -6.20 -10.61 18.23
CA ASP A 345 -5.47 -9.40 18.60
C ASP A 345 -6.07 -8.77 19.87
N PRO A 346 -5.34 -8.78 21.01
CA PRO A 346 -5.82 -8.20 22.26
C PRO A 346 -5.98 -6.67 22.21
N TYR A 347 -5.40 -5.98 21.22
CA TYR A 347 -5.59 -4.54 21.01
C TYR A 347 -6.82 -4.23 20.15
N ALA A 348 -7.41 -5.23 19.48
CA ALA A 348 -8.66 -5.05 18.76
C ALA A 348 -9.84 -5.03 19.75
N LEU A 349 -10.68 -4.00 19.64
CA LEU A 349 -11.83 -3.83 20.50
C LEU A 349 -12.93 -4.84 20.13
N PRO A 350 -13.55 -5.52 21.11
CA PRO A 350 -14.60 -6.52 20.87
C PRO A 350 -15.95 -5.86 20.52
N ILE A 351 -15.97 -5.16 19.39
CA ILE A 351 -17.10 -4.36 18.93
C ILE A 351 -17.50 -4.84 17.53
N PRO A 352 -18.53 -5.71 17.41
CA PRO A 352 -19.02 -6.13 16.11
C PRO A 352 -19.62 -4.97 15.32
N TRP A 353 -19.88 -5.19 14.03
CA TRP A 353 -20.73 -4.27 13.27
C TRP A 353 -22.13 -4.24 13.88
N ARG A 354 -22.67 -3.02 14.03
CA ARG A 354 -23.98 -2.78 14.64
C ARG A 354 -24.94 -2.28 13.57
N SER A 355 -25.53 -3.21 12.83
CA SER A 355 -26.46 -2.89 11.74
C SER A 355 -27.67 -2.09 12.22
N GLU A 356 -28.07 -2.25 13.48
CA GLU A 356 -29.16 -1.50 14.11
C GLU A 356 -28.82 -0.02 14.36
N LYS A 357 -27.53 0.34 14.35
CA LYS A 357 -27.05 1.73 14.48
C LYS A 357 -26.56 2.32 13.16
N GLU A 358 -26.70 1.58 12.06
CA GLU A 358 -26.29 2.02 10.75
C GLU A 358 -27.22 3.12 10.25
N TYR A 359 -26.67 4.30 10.00
CA TYR A 359 -27.44 5.39 9.41
C TYR A 359 -27.79 5.03 7.96
N ASN A 360 -29.07 4.89 7.67
CA ASN A 360 -29.58 4.71 6.33
C ASN A 360 -30.47 5.91 5.96
N PRO A 361 -30.04 6.80 5.05
CA PRO A 361 -30.81 7.99 4.69
C PRO A 361 -32.15 7.67 4.00
N ARG A 362 -32.37 6.41 3.60
CA ARG A 362 -33.63 5.92 3.00
C ARG A 362 -34.56 5.27 4.03
N ASN A 363 -34.06 4.88 5.21
CA ASN A 363 -34.88 4.36 6.29
C ASN A 363 -35.03 5.43 7.37
N GLU A 364 -36.27 5.76 7.70
CA GLU A 364 -36.65 6.67 8.78
C GLU A 364 -36.38 6.07 10.17
N LEU A 365 -35.14 5.67 10.47
CA LEU A 365 -34.74 5.10 11.78
C LEU A 365 -34.74 6.17 12.91
N GLY A 366 -35.70 7.09 12.87
CA GLY A 366 -36.11 7.96 13.98
C GLY A 366 -35.16 9.10 14.32
N TYR A 367 -33.92 9.12 13.80
CA TYR A 367 -32.98 10.21 14.05
C TYR A 367 -32.31 10.71 12.76
N LYS A 368 -32.17 12.04 12.68
CA LYS A 368 -31.48 12.73 11.59
C LYS A 368 -30.21 13.36 12.15
N PRO A 369 -29.01 12.97 11.69
CA PRO A 369 -27.78 13.56 12.22
C PRO A 369 -27.70 15.05 11.85
N ALA A 370 -27.22 15.83 12.82
CA ALA A 370 -26.71 17.18 12.58
C ALA A 370 -25.24 17.11 12.18
N PHE A 371 -24.81 18.00 11.30
CA PHE A 371 -23.45 18.05 10.77
C PHE A 371 -22.76 19.33 11.23
N GLY A 372 -21.65 19.19 11.97
CA GLY A 372 -20.75 20.31 12.22
C GLY A 372 -19.96 20.67 10.95
N TYR A 373 -19.96 21.94 10.57
CA TYR A 373 -19.25 22.47 9.42
C TYR A 373 -18.08 23.35 9.88
N LEU A 374 -16.87 22.89 9.59
CA LEU A 374 -15.63 23.62 9.83
C LEU A 374 -15.09 24.14 8.50
N ALA A 375 -15.22 25.44 8.25
CA ALA A 375 -14.73 26.05 7.00
C ALA A 375 -13.19 26.14 6.95
N ASN A 376 -12.56 26.36 8.10
CA ASN A 376 -11.12 26.29 8.32
C ASN A 376 -10.88 26.14 9.84
N ASP A 377 -9.70 25.71 10.24
CA ASP A 377 -9.29 25.50 11.63
C ASP A 377 -8.62 26.74 12.26
N GLY A 378 -8.62 27.89 11.56
CA GLY A 378 -7.90 29.10 11.95
C GLY A 378 -6.38 29.06 11.74
N VAL A 379 -5.83 27.93 11.30
CA VAL A 379 -4.40 27.71 11.04
C VAL A 379 -4.11 27.58 9.55
N LEU A 380 -4.92 26.79 8.85
CA LEU A 380 -4.80 26.53 7.41
C LEU A 380 -6.07 26.96 6.69
N THR A 381 -5.90 27.89 5.75
CA THR A 381 -6.97 28.32 4.85
C THR A 381 -7.02 27.37 3.64
N PRO A 382 -8.15 26.67 3.39
CA PRO A 382 -8.26 25.83 2.20
C PRO A 382 -8.17 26.65 0.91
N HIS A 383 -7.60 26.04 -0.14
CA HIS A 383 -7.56 26.67 -1.47
C HIS A 383 -8.98 26.90 -2.03
N PRO A 384 -9.19 27.90 -2.91
CA PRO A 384 -10.52 28.21 -3.43
C PRO A 384 -11.31 27.02 -4.01
N PRO A 385 -10.70 26.07 -4.77
CA PRO A 385 -11.42 24.89 -5.24
C PRO A 385 -11.88 23.95 -4.11
N VAL A 386 -11.12 23.84 -3.02
CA VAL A 386 -11.44 23.01 -1.85
C VAL A 386 -12.58 23.66 -1.05
N SER A 387 -12.48 24.97 -0.78
CA SER A 387 -13.56 25.71 -0.10
C SER A 387 -14.87 25.61 -0.87
N ARG A 388 -14.82 25.72 -2.20
CA ARG A 388 -16.00 25.52 -3.05
C ARG A 388 -16.58 24.10 -2.94
N ALA A 389 -15.74 23.06 -2.93
CA ALA A 389 -16.19 21.69 -2.76
C ALA A 389 -16.85 21.47 -1.39
N MET A 390 -16.31 22.06 -0.33
CA MET A 390 -16.89 22.01 1.02
C MET A 390 -18.28 22.66 1.07
N GLU A 391 -18.46 23.83 0.42
CA GLU A 391 -19.78 24.48 0.33
C GLU A 391 -20.79 23.64 -0.46
N ILE A 392 -20.38 23.00 -1.57
CA ILE A 392 -21.25 22.07 -2.33
C ILE A 392 -21.77 20.94 -1.43
N VAL A 393 -20.92 20.35 -0.59
CA VAL A 393 -21.33 19.28 0.34
C VAL A 393 -22.29 19.82 1.40
N LYS A 394 -21.99 20.99 1.97
CA LYS A 394 -22.87 21.67 2.95
C LYS A 394 -24.26 21.94 2.35
N GLU A 395 -24.33 22.48 1.15
CA GLU A 395 -25.60 22.72 0.44
C GLU A 395 -26.35 21.41 0.16
N ALA A 396 -25.64 20.35 -0.26
CA ALA A 396 -26.25 19.05 -0.50
C ALA A 396 -26.87 18.45 0.78
N LEU A 397 -26.20 18.58 1.93
CA LEU A 397 -26.74 18.16 3.23
C LEU A 397 -27.98 18.96 3.61
N ALA A 398 -27.92 20.29 3.50
CA ALA A 398 -29.06 21.17 3.79
C ALA A 398 -30.26 20.89 2.89
N ASN A 399 -30.03 20.65 1.59
CA ASN A 399 -31.08 20.30 0.62
C ASN A 399 -31.74 18.94 0.90
N LYS A 400 -31.03 18.03 1.58
CA LYS A 400 -31.61 16.78 2.13
C LYS A 400 -32.27 16.99 3.50
N GLY A 401 -32.36 18.24 3.96
CA GLY A 401 -32.99 18.69 5.19
C GLY A 401 -32.17 18.39 6.45
N HIS A 402 -30.87 18.11 6.32
CA HIS A 402 -30.01 17.95 7.48
C HIS A 402 -29.71 19.29 8.11
N GLN A 403 -29.63 19.31 9.44
CA GLN A 403 -29.13 20.46 10.17
C GLN A 403 -27.61 20.56 9.97
N VAL A 404 -27.13 21.72 9.53
CA VAL A 404 -25.71 22.01 9.40
C VAL A 404 -25.35 23.16 10.34
N CYS A 405 -24.54 22.88 11.36
CA CYS A 405 -24.14 23.84 12.38
C CYS A 405 -22.73 24.35 12.11
N HIS A 406 -22.48 25.62 12.41
CA HIS A 406 -21.20 26.27 12.23
C HIS A 406 -20.45 26.36 13.56
N SER A 407 -19.14 26.10 13.56
CA SER A 407 -18.29 26.51 14.69
C SER A 407 -17.67 27.86 14.37
N ARG A 408 -17.93 28.86 15.22
CA ARG A 408 -17.24 30.16 15.19
C ARG A 408 -16.67 30.42 16.58
N ASP A 409 -15.36 30.57 16.67
CA ASP A 409 -14.65 30.87 17.94
C ASP A 409 -14.96 29.88 19.07
N GLY A 410 -15.18 28.60 18.75
CA GLY A 410 -15.48 27.56 19.73
C GLY A 410 -16.95 27.49 20.18
N VAL A 411 -17.84 28.29 19.58
CA VAL A 411 -19.29 28.23 19.82
C VAL A 411 -19.99 27.61 18.61
N GLU A 412 -20.79 26.57 18.85
CA GLU A 412 -21.68 25.98 17.85
C GLU A 412 -22.88 26.88 17.63
N VAL A 413 -23.07 27.33 16.39
CA VAL A 413 -24.24 28.07 15.94
C VAL A 413 -25.04 27.16 15.01
N CYS A 414 -26.21 26.78 15.49
CA CYS A 414 -27.29 26.17 14.73
C CYS A 414 -28.48 27.16 14.71
#